data_AF-A0A920RMA8-F1
#
_entry.id   AF-A0A920RMA8-F1
#
_cell.length_a   1.000
_cell.length_b   1.000
_cell.length_c   1.000
_cell.angle_alpha   90.00
_cell.angle_beta   90.00
_cell.angle_gamma   90.00
#
_symmetry.space_group_name_H-M   'P 1'
#
loop_
_entity.id
_entity.type
_entity.pdbx_description
1 polymer ?
#
loop_
_entity_poly.entity_id
_entity_poly.type
_entity_poly.pdbx_seq_one_letter_code
_entity_poly.pdbx_strand_id
1 'polypeptide(L)'
;MSTVSVSRPTFSPIHRLGALVLDRVESVGDFSLFAIGVLGQLVSGRPRRRVLLETMYVVGVGSIPVVVVTGVFIGMVLAVQGYDSFHHLGMETRIGSVINVSLVKELGPVLAATMLAGRVGSAMAAELGTMRVTQQIDAIRALGANPVGQLVVPRFPGLLPVDSRFDHRGRHRRDCRWLAVFDAGPGRQQPLLLGPQPPLL
;
A
#
# COMPACT_ATOMS: atom_id res chain seq x y z
N MET A 1 47.34 -3.53 -38.99
CA MET A 1 47.56 -2.19 -38.42
C MET A 1 46.29 -1.40 -38.70
N SER A 2 45.33 -1.32 -37.78
CA SER A 2 45.41 -0.56 -36.53
C SER A 2 44.55 -1.19 -35.43
N THR A 3 45.19 -1.54 -34.31
CA THR A 3 44.54 -1.92 -33.07
C THR A 3 43.95 -0.66 -32.43
N VAL A 4 42.63 -0.51 -32.48
CA VAL A 4 41.92 0.50 -31.68
C VAL A 4 42.07 0.11 -30.21
N SER A 5 43.03 0.72 -29.54
CA SER A 5 43.21 0.55 -28.09
C SER A 5 42.04 1.25 -27.40
N VAL A 6 41.06 0.48 -26.94
CA VAL A 6 40.06 0.95 -25.97
C VAL A 6 40.83 1.35 -24.72
N SER A 7 41.02 2.67 -24.53
CA SER A 7 41.64 3.19 -23.32
C SER A 7 40.78 2.78 -22.13
N ARG A 8 41.29 1.90 -21.27
CA ARG A 8 40.65 1.59 -19.99
C ARG A 8 40.59 2.91 -19.21
N PRO A 9 39.40 3.46 -18.92
CA PRO A 9 39.32 4.73 -18.21
C PRO A 9 39.98 4.57 -16.85
N THR A 10 41.00 5.39 -16.64
CA THR A 10 41.70 5.52 -15.38
C THR A 10 40.72 5.96 -14.30
N PHE A 11 40.82 5.34 -13.12
CA PHE A 11 40.00 5.63 -11.94
C PHE A 11 40.28 7.06 -11.43
N SER A 12 39.71 8.08 -12.07
CA SER A 12 39.62 9.41 -11.48
C SER A 12 38.37 9.49 -10.60
N PRO A 13 38.40 10.24 -9.49
CA PRO A 13 37.23 10.47 -8.65
C PRO A 13 36.07 11.09 -9.44
N ILE A 14 36.38 11.84 -10.50
CA ILE A 14 35.42 12.47 -11.41
C ILE A 14 34.66 11.42 -12.24
N HIS A 15 35.33 10.36 -12.71
CA HIS A 15 34.66 9.28 -13.45
C HIS A 15 33.73 8.46 -12.56
N ARG A 16 34.14 8.18 -11.32
CA ARG A 16 33.29 7.49 -10.33
C ARG A 16 32.05 8.33 -9.98
N LEU A 17 32.22 9.65 -9.88
CA LEU A 17 31.11 10.57 -9.63
C LEU A 17 30.17 10.63 -10.84
N GLY A 18 30.70 10.66 -12.06
CA GLY A 18 29.90 10.58 -13.29
C GLY A 18 29.09 9.28 -13.40
N ALA A 19 29.72 8.13 -13.15
CA ALA A 19 29.03 6.83 -13.15
C ALA A 19 27.94 6.76 -12.08
N LEU A 20 28.24 7.21 -10.85
CA LEU A 20 27.26 7.25 -9.75
C LEU A 20 26.04 8.12 -10.11
N VAL A 21 26.27 9.30 -10.70
CA VAL A 21 25.17 10.22 -11.07
C VAL A 21 24.32 9.60 -12.17
N LEU A 22 24.94 9.02 -13.20
CA LEU A 22 24.22 8.37 -14.30
C LEU A 22 23.39 7.18 -13.81
N ASP A 23 23.95 6.31 -12.96
CA ASP A 23 23.22 5.17 -12.38
C ASP A 23 22.02 5.62 -11.54
N ARG A 24 22.15 6.73 -10.81
CA ARG A 24 21.04 7.30 -10.00
C ARG A 24 19.96 7.90 -10.88
N VAL A 25 20.34 8.59 -11.96
CA VAL A 25 19.38 9.15 -12.91
C VAL A 25 18.64 8.04 -13.66
N GLU A 26 19.34 6.99 -14.09
CA GLU A 26 18.73 5.82 -14.73
C GLU A 26 17.73 5.13 -13.79
N SER A 27 18.13 4.87 -12.54
CA SER A 27 17.26 4.24 -11.54
C SER A 27 16.01 5.08 -11.23
N VAL A 28 16.13 6.41 -11.16
CA VAL A 28 14.98 7.31 -10.98
C VAL A 28 14.10 7.32 -12.23
N GLY A 29 14.70 7.27 -13.42
CA GLY A 29 13.99 7.17 -14.70
C GLY A 29 13.15 5.92 -14.79
N ASP A 30 13.73 4.75 -14.52
CA ASP A 30 13.05 3.46 -14.53
C ASP A 30 11.91 3.41 -13.50
N PHE A 31 12.16 3.90 -12.29
CA PHE A 31 11.13 3.98 -11.26
C PHE A 31 9.98 4.90 -11.67
N SER A 32 10.30 6.04 -12.30
CA SER A 32 9.29 7.00 -12.76
C SER A 32 8.42 6.42 -13.86
N LEU A 33 9.02 5.74 -14.85
CA LEU A 33 8.29 5.07 -15.92
C LEU A 33 7.41 3.93 -15.38
N PHE A 34 7.92 3.15 -14.42
CA PHE A 34 7.14 2.14 -13.72
C PHE A 34 5.95 2.76 -12.98
N ALA A 35 6.18 3.83 -12.21
CA ALA A 35 5.14 4.52 -11.45
C ALA A 35 4.04 5.10 -12.36
N ILE A 36 4.41 5.71 -13.49
CA ILE A 36 3.46 6.23 -14.49
C ILE A 36 2.65 5.08 -15.11
N GLY A 37 3.31 3.96 -15.45
CA GLY A 37 2.62 2.77 -15.99
C GLY A 37 1.61 2.17 -15.01
N VAL A 38 1.97 2.09 -13.72
CA VAL A 38 1.07 1.67 -12.64
C VAL A 38 -0.12 2.63 -12.51
N LEU A 39 0.15 3.95 -12.53
CA LEU A 39 -0.90 4.96 -12.41
C LEU A 39 -1.88 4.88 -13.59
N GLY A 40 -1.39 4.69 -14.81
CA GLY A 40 -2.24 4.48 -15.99
C GLY A 40 -3.14 3.25 -15.87
N GLN A 41 -2.60 2.13 -15.35
CA GLN A 41 -3.41 0.93 -15.09
C GLN A 41 -4.42 1.13 -13.96
N LEU A 42 -4.08 1.91 -12.95
CA LEU A 42 -4.97 2.22 -11.84
C LEU A 42 -6.20 3.02 -12.29
N VAL A 43 -6.00 4.00 -13.18
CA VAL A 43 -7.08 4.81 -13.76
C VAL A 43 -7.98 3.99 -14.70
N SER A 44 -7.40 3.06 -15.46
CA SER A 44 -8.14 2.24 -16.43
C SER A 44 -8.84 1.04 -15.77
N GLY A 45 -8.32 0.56 -14.64
CA GLY A 45 -8.89 -0.55 -13.88
C GLY A 45 -10.15 -0.15 -13.11
N ARG A 46 -11.23 -0.93 -13.24
CA ARG A 46 -12.43 -0.78 -12.40
C ARG A 46 -12.37 -1.75 -11.22
N PRO A 47 -12.02 -1.30 -10.00
CA PRO A 47 -12.01 -2.18 -8.83
C PRO A 47 -13.44 -2.62 -8.47
N ARG A 48 -13.57 -3.88 -8.05
CA ARG A 48 -14.84 -4.43 -7.55
C ARG A 48 -15.15 -3.75 -6.21
N ARG A 49 -16.26 -3.01 -6.13
CA ARG A 49 -16.61 -2.16 -4.95
C ARG A 49 -16.58 -2.90 -3.61
N ARG A 50 -16.91 -4.19 -3.60
CA ARG A 50 -16.84 -5.03 -2.40
C ARG A 50 -15.42 -5.10 -1.83
N VAL A 51 -14.42 -5.29 -2.69
CA VAL A 51 -13.00 -5.37 -2.30
C VAL A 51 -12.51 -4.00 -1.84
N LEU A 52 -12.98 -2.92 -2.49
CA LEU A 52 -12.67 -1.55 -2.07
C LEU A 52 -13.13 -1.26 -0.64
N LEU A 53 -14.38 -1.61 -0.31
CA LEU A 53 -14.94 -1.39 1.02
C LEU A 53 -14.24 -2.23 2.09
N GLU A 54 -13.90 -3.47 1.76
CA GLU A 54 -13.16 -4.37 2.65
C GLU A 54 -11.76 -3.82 2.95
N THR A 55 -11.02 -3.39 1.92
CA THR A 55 -9.70 -2.75 2.08
C THR A 55 -9.80 -1.48 2.90
N MET A 56 -10.79 -0.62 2.63
CA MET A 56 -11.00 0.62 3.41
C MET A 56 -11.34 0.34 4.88
N TYR A 57 -12.13 -0.69 5.15
CA TYR A 57 -12.46 -1.08 6.52
C TYR A 57 -11.21 -1.56 7.27
N VAL A 58 -10.45 -2.47 6.69
CA VAL A 58 -9.23 -3.02 7.32
C VAL A 58 -8.18 -1.93 7.55
N VAL A 59 -7.95 -1.08 6.56
CA VAL A 59 -6.97 0.02 6.63
C VAL A 59 -7.44 1.12 7.59
N GLY A 60 -8.70 1.53 7.49
CA GLY A 60 -9.29 2.60 8.29
C GLY A 60 -9.39 2.20 9.76
N VAL A 61 -10.11 1.11 10.06
CA VAL A 61 -10.31 0.64 11.44
C VAL A 61 -9.00 0.23 12.08
N GLY A 62 -8.10 -0.38 11.31
CA GLY A 62 -6.77 -0.72 11.78
C GLY A 62 -6.02 0.49 12.34
N SER A 63 -6.17 1.67 11.71
CA SER A 63 -5.39 2.87 12.03
C SER A 63 -5.98 3.74 13.15
N ILE A 64 -7.26 3.56 13.51
CA ILE A 64 -7.94 4.36 14.56
C ILE A 64 -7.18 4.37 15.90
N PRO A 65 -6.73 3.23 16.46
CA PRO A 65 -6.08 3.23 17.77
C PRO A 65 -4.81 4.07 17.80
N VAL A 66 -4.03 4.03 16.73
CA VAL A 66 -2.78 4.79 16.63
C VAL A 66 -3.07 6.29 16.61
N VAL A 67 -4.02 6.72 15.77
CA VAL A 67 -4.41 8.14 15.64
C VAL A 67 -4.97 8.68 16.95
N VAL A 68 -5.81 7.91 17.66
CA VAL A 68 -6.38 8.31 18.95
C VAL A 68 -5.29 8.52 20.00
N VAL A 69 -4.39 7.54 20.17
CA VAL A 69 -3.31 7.64 21.16
C VAL A 69 -2.43 8.85 20.86
N THR A 70 -2.00 9.02 19.61
CA THR A 70 -1.15 10.15 19.23
C THR A 70 -1.87 11.49 19.35
N GLY A 71 -3.16 11.55 19.02
CA GLY A 71 -3.97 12.76 19.13
C GLY A 71 -4.14 13.21 20.59
N VAL A 72 -4.31 12.27 21.52
CA VAL A 72 -4.36 12.57 22.96
C VAL A 72 -3.04 13.14 23.46
N PHE A 73 -1.90 12.53 23.10
CA PHE A 73 -0.59 13.05 23.49
C PHE A 73 -0.32 14.44 22.93
N ILE A 74 -0.62 14.67 21.65
CA ILE A 74 -0.43 15.97 21.01
C ILE A 74 -1.36 17.02 21.64
N GLY A 75 -2.62 16.67 21.91
CA GLY A 75 -3.57 17.55 22.59
C GLY A 75 -3.10 17.94 24.01
N MET A 76 -2.55 16.98 24.77
CA MET A 76 -1.99 17.25 26.09
C MET A 76 -0.81 18.22 26.02
N VAL A 77 0.12 18.00 25.09
CA VAL A 77 1.28 18.88 24.88
C VAL A 77 0.84 20.29 24.49
N LEU A 78 -0.11 20.43 23.57
CA LEU A 78 -0.65 21.72 23.14
C LEU A 78 -1.41 22.45 24.25
N ALA A 79 -2.11 21.73 25.13
CA ALA A 79 -2.80 22.35 26.27
C ALA A 79 -1.80 22.98 27.25
N VAL A 80 -0.72 22.25 27.58
CA VAL A 80 0.33 22.75 28.49
C VAL A 80 1.07 23.93 27.87
N GLN A 81 1.53 23.82 26.62
CA GLN A 81 2.28 24.89 25.95
C GLN A 81 1.40 26.11 25.61
N GLY A 82 0.13 25.86 25.28
CA GLY A 82 -0.83 26.91 24.98
C GLY A 82 -1.15 27.73 26.23
N TYR A 83 -1.20 27.11 27.41
CA TYR A 83 -1.53 27.80 28.65
C TYR A 83 -0.54 28.93 28.91
N ASP A 84 0.76 28.62 28.88
CA ASP A 84 1.81 29.62 29.07
C ASP A 84 1.72 30.74 28.02
N SER A 85 1.45 30.38 26.77
CA SER A 85 1.34 31.34 25.65
C SER A 85 0.17 32.33 25.82
N PHE A 86 -1.01 31.86 26.24
CA PHE A 86 -2.21 32.69 26.38
C PHE A 86 -2.29 33.40 27.74
N HIS A 87 -1.63 32.88 28.77
CA HIS A 87 -1.53 33.50 30.09
C HIS A 87 -0.80 34.86 29.99
N HIS A 88 0.31 34.93 29.25
CA HIS A 88 1.02 36.19 29.01
C HIS A 88 0.21 37.23 28.22
N LEU A 89 -0.80 36.80 27.47
CA LEU A 89 -1.67 37.66 26.66
C LEU A 89 -2.98 38.06 27.38
N GLY A 90 -3.21 37.57 28.61
CA GLY A 90 -4.45 37.80 29.34
C GLY A 90 -5.70 37.18 28.69
N MET A 91 -5.54 36.19 27.80
CA MET A 91 -6.62 35.59 26.99
C MET A 91 -6.84 34.09 27.30
N GLU A 92 -6.81 33.73 28.58
CA GLU A 92 -6.88 32.34 29.05
C GLU A 92 -8.16 31.60 28.62
N THR A 93 -9.29 32.29 28.57
CA THR A 93 -10.59 31.69 28.21
C THR A 93 -10.73 31.29 26.73
N ARG A 94 -9.84 31.79 25.84
CA ARG A 94 -9.93 31.53 24.39
C ARG A 94 -9.03 30.39 23.91
N ILE A 95 -8.14 29.90 24.77
CA ILE A 95 -7.15 28.88 24.44
C ILE A 95 -7.78 27.61 23.84
N GLY A 96 -8.84 27.09 24.46
CA GLY A 96 -9.47 25.83 24.03
C GLY A 96 -10.11 25.92 22.65
N SER A 97 -10.70 27.07 22.31
CA SER A 97 -11.29 27.30 20.99
C SER A 97 -10.22 27.34 19.89
N VAL A 98 -9.12 28.05 20.15
CA VAL A 98 -8.00 28.15 19.20
C VAL A 98 -7.35 26.79 18.97
N ILE A 99 -7.03 26.06 20.04
CA ILE A 99 -6.42 24.72 19.94
C ILE A 99 -7.34 23.78 19.16
N ASN A 100 -8.64 23.75 19.46
CA ASN A 100 -9.57 22.86 18.76
C ASN A 100 -9.64 23.15 17.25
N VAL A 101 -9.74 24.41 16.85
CA VAL A 101 -9.80 24.79 15.43
C VAL A 101 -8.51 24.43 14.70
N SER A 102 -7.35 24.73 15.28
CA SER A 102 -6.04 24.39 14.69
C SER A 102 -5.82 22.88 14.61
N LEU A 103 -6.24 22.13 15.62
CA LEU A 103 -6.10 20.68 15.65
C LEU A 103 -6.98 20.01 14.59
N VAL A 104 -8.24 20.43 14.43
CA VAL A 104 -9.17 19.78 13.49
C VAL A 104 -8.88 20.16 12.04
N LYS A 105 -8.45 21.39 11.76
CA LYS A 105 -8.29 21.88 10.37
C LYS A 105 -6.89 21.64 9.79
N GLU A 106 -5.85 21.75 10.61
CA GLU A 106 -4.47 21.70 10.12
C GLU A 106 -3.79 20.40 10.56
N LEU A 107 -3.65 20.21 11.87
CA LEU A 107 -2.83 19.13 12.41
C LEU A 107 -3.49 17.75 12.24
N GLY A 108 -4.80 17.65 12.42
CA GLY A 108 -5.57 16.41 12.33
C GLY A 108 -5.42 15.74 10.97
N PRO A 109 -5.73 16.43 9.85
CA PRO A 109 -5.55 15.88 8.51
C PRO A 109 -4.09 15.51 8.20
N VAL A 110 -3.13 16.34 8.60
CA VAL A 110 -1.70 16.08 8.35
C VAL A 110 -1.20 14.86 9.12
N LEU A 111 -1.54 14.75 10.41
CA LEU A 111 -1.16 13.63 11.26
C LEU A 111 -1.83 12.33 10.81
N ALA A 112 -3.13 12.38 10.49
CA ALA A 112 -3.85 11.22 9.98
C ALA A 112 -3.26 10.75 8.64
N ALA A 113 -2.96 11.67 7.71
CA ALA A 113 -2.38 11.34 6.41
C ALA A 113 -0.98 10.73 6.54
N THR A 114 -0.10 11.32 7.36
CA THR A 114 1.26 10.84 7.56
C THR A 114 1.31 9.48 8.26
N MET A 115 0.50 9.27 9.30
CA MET A 115 0.40 7.98 10.00
C MET A 115 -0.19 6.89 9.12
N LEU A 116 -1.26 7.20 8.38
CA LEU A 116 -1.88 6.26 7.46
C LEU A 116 -0.91 5.87 6.35
N ALA A 117 -0.21 6.84 5.75
CA ALA A 117 0.80 6.57 4.73
C ALA A 117 1.92 5.65 5.25
N GLY A 118 2.42 5.90 6.46
CA GLY A 118 3.46 5.08 7.07
C GLY A 118 3.02 3.65 7.34
N ARG A 119 1.86 3.46 8.00
CA ARG A 119 1.36 2.14 8.36
C ARG A 119 0.94 1.33 7.15
N VAL A 120 0.12 1.93 6.28
CA VAL A 120 -0.41 1.25 5.10
C VAL A 120 0.71 0.97 4.11
N GLY A 121 1.60 1.94 3.87
CA GLY A 121 2.76 1.75 3.00
C GLY A 121 3.67 0.61 3.47
N SER A 122 3.96 0.54 4.78
CA SER A 122 4.79 -0.52 5.36
C SER A 122 4.11 -1.88 5.28
N ALA A 123 2.81 -1.97 5.59
CA ALA A 123 2.05 -3.20 5.48
C ALA A 123 1.99 -3.72 4.04
N MET A 124 1.75 -2.83 3.07
CA MET A 124 1.71 -3.17 1.65
C MET A 124 3.08 -3.60 1.12
N ALA A 125 4.15 -2.92 1.55
CA ALA A 125 5.53 -3.32 1.21
C ALA A 125 5.89 -4.69 1.79
N ALA A 126 5.47 -4.98 3.02
CA ALA A 126 5.67 -6.29 3.65
C ALA A 126 4.88 -7.40 2.90
N GLU A 127 3.61 -7.17 2.55
CA GLU A 127 2.83 -8.12 1.74
C GLU A 127 3.51 -8.39 0.39
N LEU A 128 3.85 -7.35 -0.37
CA LEU A 128 4.53 -7.51 -1.67
C LEU A 128 5.90 -8.19 -1.52
N GLY A 129 6.63 -7.88 -0.45
CA GLY A 129 7.90 -8.53 -0.12
C GLY A 129 7.73 -10.03 0.14
N THR A 130 6.74 -10.42 0.93
CA THR A 130 6.43 -11.85 1.16
C THR A 130 6.04 -12.55 -0.12
N MET A 131 5.19 -11.94 -0.96
CA MET A 131 4.79 -12.49 -2.26
C MET A 131 5.97 -12.66 -3.23
N ARG A 132 7.00 -11.80 -3.11
CA ARG A 132 8.23 -11.92 -3.89
C ARG A 132 9.07 -13.10 -3.43
N VAL A 133 9.26 -13.25 -2.11
CA VAL A 133 10.05 -14.35 -1.53
C VAL A 133 9.38 -15.71 -1.76
N THR A 134 8.05 -15.77 -1.68
CA THR A 134 7.27 -17.00 -1.95
C THR A 134 7.04 -17.26 -3.45
N GLN A 135 7.68 -16.52 -4.35
CA GLN A 135 7.56 -16.64 -5.82
C GLN A 135 6.14 -16.51 -6.39
N GLN A 136 5.17 -15.97 -5.63
CA GLN A 136 3.79 -15.83 -6.09
C GLN A 136 3.67 -14.86 -7.27
N ILE A 137 4.50 -13.81 -7.30
CA ILE A 137 4.55 -12.85 -8.41
C ILE A 137 4.99 -13.54 -9.71
N ASP A 138 5.96 -14.44 -9.64
CA ASP A 138 6.48 -15.15 -10.80
C ASP A 138 5.49 -16.24 -11.28
N ALA A 139 4.76 -16.86 -10.34
CA ALA A 139 3.67 -17.78 -10.68
C ALA A 139 2.55 -17.10 -11.48
N ILE A 140 2.16 -15.88 -11.12
CA ILE A 140 1.15 -15.10 -11.86
C ILE A 140 1.64 -14.76 -13.27
N ARG A 141 2.93 -14.42 -13.42
CA ARG A 141 3.56 -14.18 -14.73
C ARG A 141 3.55 -15.44 -15.59
N ALA A 142 3.81 -16.61 -15.01
CA ALA A 142 3.78 -17.90 -15.71
C ALA A 142 2.38 -18.29 -16.21
N LEU A 143 1.32 -17.82 -15.54
CA LEU A 143 -0.08 -17.99 -15.96
C LEU A 143 -0.51 -16.99 -17.05
N GLY A 144 0.40 -16.14 -17.54
CA GLY A 144 0.12 -15.15 -18.59
C GLY A 144 -0.68 -13.92 -18.12
N ALA A 145 -0.84 -13.74 -16.80
CA ALA A 145 -1.55 -12.59 -16.24
C ALA A 145 -0.58 -11.48 -15.84
N ASN A 146 -1.03 -10.22 -15.90
CA ASN A 146 -0.23 -9.08 -15.46
C ASN A 146 -0.29 -8.95 -13.92
N PRO A 147 0.82 -9.15 -13.19
CA PRO A 147 0.83 -9.09 -11.73
C PRO A 147 0.53 -7.71 -11.18
N VAL A 148 0.90 -6.63 -11.90
CA VAL A 148 0.64 -5.25 -11.46
C VAL A 148 -0.87 -4.98 -11.43
N GLY A 149 -1.57 -5.37 -12.50
CA GLY A 149 -3.01 -5.18 -12.61
C GLY A 149 -3.82 -5.98 -11.59
N GLN A 150 -3.34 -7.16 -11.16
CA GLN A 150 -4.05 -8.00 -10.20
C GLN A 150 -3.71 -7.68 -8.74
N LEU A 151 -2.48 -7.27 -8.43
CA LEU A 151 -2.06 -7.01 -7.05
C LEU A 151 -2.23 -5.54 -6.65
N VAL A 152 -1.95 -4.60 -7.54
CA VAL A 152 -1.87 -3.18 -7.18
C VAL A 152 -3.22 -2.49 -7.27
N VAL A 153 -4.00 -2.76 -8.33
CA VAL A 153 -5.30 -2.13 -8.59
C VAL A 153 -6.34 -2.29 -7.47
N PRO A 154 -6.56 -3.48 -6.86
CA PRO A 154 -7.55 -3.61 -5.79
C PRO A 154 -7.11 -2.95 -4.46
N ARG A 155 -5.81 -2.65 -4.31
CA ARG A 155 -5.21 -2.11 -3.07
C ARG A 155 -5.08 -0.59 -3.06
N PHE A 156 -5.14 0.05 -4.23
CA PHE A 156 -5.15 1.50 -4.36
C PHE A 156 -6.57 2.01 -4.60
N PRO A 157 -7.32 2.34 -3.53
CA PRO A 157 -8.66 2.88 -3.69
C PRO A 157 -8.69 4.30 -4.29
N GLY A 158 -7.54 4.99 -4.32
CA GLY A 158 -7.48 6.41 -4.57
C GLY A 158 -7.11 6.76 -6.01
N LEU A 159 -8.09 6.74 -6.93
CA LEU A 159 -8.23 7.76 -7.98
C LEU A 159 -9.52 7.64 -8.82
N LEU A 160 -10.64 7.15 -8.29
CA LEU A 160 -11.90 7.19 -9.05
C LEU A 160 -13.05 7.61 -8.13
N PRO A 161 -13.92 8.53 -8.58
CA PRO A 161 -15.20 8.75 -7.93
C PRO A 161 -15.86 7.38 -7.77
N VAL A 162 -16.33 7.10 -6.56
CA VAL A 162 -17.35 6.06 -6.33
C VAL A 162 -18.57 6.50 -7.13
N ASP A 163 -18.56 6.27 -8.44
CA ASP A 163 -19.67 6.60 -9.29
C ASP A 163 -20.79 5.66 -8.91
N SER A 164 -21.81 6.17 -8.24
CA SER A 164 -22.92 5.47 -7.59
C SER A 164 -23.90 4.80 -8.58
N ARG A 165 -23.49 4.53 -9.83
CA ARG A 165 -24.33 3.78 -10.78
C ARG A 165 -24.21 2.26 -10.57
N PHE A 166 -25.13 1.76 -9.76
CA PHE A 166 -26.03 0.67 -10.14
C PHE A 166 -25.38 -0.57 -10.79
N ASP A 167 -24.78 -1.43 -9.96
CA ASP A 167 -24.52 -2.83 -10.35
C ASP A 167 -25.82 -3.63 -10.12
N HIS A 168 -26.74 -3.53 -11.08
CA HIS A 168 -27.91 -4.40 -11.17
C HIS A 168 -27.98 -5.01 -12.58
N ARG A 169 -26.93 -5.71 -13.01
CA ARG A 169 -27.07 -6.81 -13.98
C ARG A 169 -26.03 -7.88 -13.70
N GLY A 170 -26.53 -8.96 -13.11
CA GLY A 170 -25.78 -10.17 -12.91
C GLY A 170 -25.18 -10.72 -14.21
N ARG A 171 -23.99 -11.29 -14.04
CA ARG A 171 -23.48 -12.42 -14.81
C ARG A 171 -22.54 -13.21 -13.88
N HIS A 172 -23.08 -13.87 -12.87
CA HIS A 172 -23.50 -15.27 -12.89
C HIS A 172 -22.35 -16.25 -13.20
N ARG A 173 -22.03 -17.08 -12.19
CA ARG A 173 -21.58 -18.49 -12.30
C ARG A 173 -20.10 -18.84 -12.58
N ARG A 174 -19.10 -18.21 -11.95
CA ARG A 174 -17.76 -18.86 -11.80
C ARG A 174 -17.11 -18.74 -10.40
N ASP A 175 -17.83 -18.22 -9.41
CA ASP A 175 -17.25 -17.80 -8.11
C ASP A 175 -17.59 -18.75 -6.93
N CYS A 176 -17.99 -20.01 -7.16
CA CYS A 176 -18.26 -20.97 -6.08
C CYS A 176 -17.18 -22.05 -5.90
N ARG A 177 -16.18 -22.13 -6.77
CA ARG A 177 -15.07 -23.12 -6.62
C ARG A 177 -13.88 -22.58 -5.81
N TRP A 178 -13.73 -21.25 -5.73
CA TRP A 178 -12.65 -20.60 -4.98
C TRP A 178 -12.94 -20.44 -3.49
N LEU A 179 -14.22 -20.31 -3.09
CA LEU A 179 -14.62 -20.21 -1.69
C LEU A 179 -14.39 -21.51 -0.90
N ALA A 180 -14.39 -22.67 -1.56
CA ALA A 180 -14.10 -23.96 -0.91
C ALA A 180 -12.60 -24.17 -0.60
N VAL A 181 -11.69 -23.40 -1.23
CA VAL A 181 -10.24 -23.49 -0.98
C VAL A 181 -9.82 -22.62 0.22
N PHE A 182 -10.54 -21.53 0.48
CA PHE A 182 -10.16 -20.54 1.51
C PHE A 182 -10.86 -20.72 2.86
N ASP A 183 -11.82 -21.63 2.99
CA ASP A 183 -12.40 -22.04 4.29
C ASP A 183 -11.57 -23.12 5.02
N ALA A 184 -10.42 -23.51 4.44
CA ALA A 184 -9.46 -24.41 5.07
C ALA A 184 -8.57 -23.65 6.07
N GLY A 185 -9.12 -23.32 7.24
CA GLY A 185 -8.35 -22.82 8.38
C GLY A 185 -7.27 -23.81 8.85
N PRO A 186 -6.20 -23.34 9.51
CA PRO A 186 -5.09 -24.19 9.95
C PRO A 186 -5.52 -24.98 11.20
N GLY A 187 -6.21 -26.10 11.02
CA GLY A 187 -6.70 -26.86 12.18
C GLY A 187 -7.54 -28.10 11.94
N ARG A 188 -7.69 -28.63 10.72
CA ARG A 188 -8.39 -29.91 10.51
C ARG A 188 -7.56 -30.90 9.69
N GLN A 189 -7.04 -31.89 10.42
CA GLN A 189 -6.47 -33.12 9.91
C GLN A 189 -7.47 -33.81 8.98
N GLN A 190 -7.00 -34.24 7.80
CA GLN A 190 -7.76 -35.10 6.87
C GLN A 190 -8.01 -36.46 7.54
N PRO A 191 -9.26 -36.92 7.70
CA PRO A 191 -9.49 -38.31 7.99
C PRO A 191 -9.37 -39.12 6.69
N LEU A 192 -8.34 -39.97 6.68
CA LEU A 192 -8.29 -41.28 6.03
C LEU A 192 -9.67 -41.95 5.94
N LEU A 193 -10.04 -42.49 4.76
CA LEU A 193 -10.86 -43.71 4.49
C LEU A 193 -11.36 -43.65 3.02
N LEU A 194 -10.80 -44.44 2.10
CA LEU A 194 -11.14 -45.85 1.77
C LEU A 194 -11.98 -45.91 0.47
N GLY A 195 -11.32 -46.15 -0.66
CA GLY A 195 -11.93 -46.55 -1.94
C GLY A 195 -11.28 -47.83 -2.44
N PRO A 196 -12.02 -48.74 -3.09
CA PRO A 196 -11.66 -50.14 -3.25
C PRO A 196 -10.51 -50.35 -4.25
N GLN A 197 -9.60 -51.26 -3.91
CA GLN A 197 -8.59 -51.81 -4.81
C GLN A 197 -9.28 -52.54 -5.98
N PRO A 198 -8.92 -52.32 -7.26
CA PRO A 198 -9.34 -53.20 -8.34
C PRO A 198 -8.62 -54.56 -8.22
N PRO A 199 -9.30 -55.68 -8.56
CA PRO A 199 -8.78 -57.03 -8.35
C PRO A 199 -7.57 -57.31 -9.25
N LEU A 200 -6.57 -57.96 -8.67
CA LEU A 200 -5.49 -58.62 -9.38
C LEU A 200 -6.05 -59.72 -10.28
N LEU A 201 -5.88 -59.56 -11.59
CA LEU A 201 -5.78 -60.61 -12.60
C LEU A 201 -4.81 -60.15 -13.69
#